data_AF-A0A257P174-F1
#
_entry.id   AF-A0A257P174-F1
#
_cell.length_a   1.000
_cell.length_b   1.000
_cell.length_c   1.000
_cell.angle_alpha   90.00
_cell.angle_beta   90.00
_cell.angle_gamma   90.00
#
_symmetry.space_group_name_H-M   'P 1'
#
loop_
_entity.id
_entity.type
_entity.pdbx_description
1 polymer ?
#
loop_
_entity_poly.entity_id
_entity_poly.type
_entity_poly.pdbx_seq_one_letter_code
_entity_poly.pdbx_strand_id
1 'polypeptide(L)'
;TAVQSGMVSDNGALPDVSQLRIPLQYLANLLTAGDIAPVKRALERMLAMRAYMRGKHVDGQANVAAIEQVGMPAAMVEDMYRILAIANYEDRFVIPTAHREYAENAFDLKGSCGFTFGNGCSDGESAPSLFSAKKRRTFAIKAEM
;
A
#
# COMPACT_ATOMS: atom_id res chain seq x y z
N THR A 1 5.36 36.48 25.79
CA THR A 1 5.64 37.11 24.48
C THR A 1 5.03 36.22 23.41
N ALA A 2 4.48 36.77 22.32
CA ALA A 2 3.50 36.17 21.37
C ALA A 2 3.70 34.72 20.83
N VAL A 3 4.80 34.04 21.18
CA VAL A 3 5.11 32.64 20.86
C VAL A 3 4.26 31.63 21.67
N GLN A 4 3.69 32.03 22.81
CA GLN A 4 2.89 31.15 23.68
C GLN A 4 1.41 31.03 23.27
N SER A 5 0.93 31.87 22.36
CA SER A 5 -0.50 31.97 22.02
C SER A 5 -0.91 31.26 20.74
N GLY A 6 -0.10 30.33 20.23
CA GLY A 6 -0.49 29.49 19.08
C GLY A 6 -1.03 30.30 17.90
N MET A 7 -0.47 31.50 17.68
CA MET A 7 -0.84 32.32 16.54
C MET A 7 -0.36 31.57 15.31
N VAL A 8 -1.34 31.05 14.56
CA VAL A 8 -1.19 30.37 13.30
C VAL A 8 -0.20 31.17 12.45
N SER A 9 1.02 30.66 12.27
CA SER A 9 1.85 31.07 11.14
C SER A 9 1.17 30.48 9.92
N ASP A 10 0.22 31.24 9.42
CA ASP A 10 -0.58 30.87 8.27
C ASP A 10 0.25 31.25 7.04
N ASN A 11 0.85 30.25 6.39
CA ASN A 11 1.31 30.43 5.02
C ASN A 11 0.05 30.35 4.12
N GLY A 12 -0.86 31.32 4.27
CA GLY A 12 -2.14 31.34 3.54
C GLY A 12 -3.29 30.71 4.32
N ALA A 13 -3.71 29.52 3.92
CA ALA A 13 -4.84 28.78 4.53
C ALA A 13 -4.39 27.47 5.23
N LEU A 14 -3.06 27.28 5.36
CA LEU A 14 -2.43 26.06 5.83
C LEU A 14 -1.32 26.39 6.85
N PRO A 15 -1.22 25.59 7.93
CA PRO A 15 -0.11 25.71 8.86
C PRO A 15 1.21 25.32 8.18
N ASP A 16 2.27 26.05 8.50
CA ASP A 16 3.60 25.78 7.94
C ASP A 16 4.14 24.41 8.39
N VAL A 17 4.55 23.59 7.41
CA VAL A 17 5.15 22.26 7.62
C VAL A 17 6.49 22.36 8.36
N SER A 18 7.18 23.49 8.24
CA SER A 18 8.45 23.72 8.96
C SER A 18 8.28 23.77 10.49
N GLN A 19 7.06 24.03 10.98
CA GLN A 19 6.72 24.12 12.41
C GLN A 19 6.38 22.76 13.02
N LEU A 20 6.38 21.68 12.24
CA LEU A 20 6.17 20.33 12.77
C LEU A 20 7.36 19.93 13.67
N ARG A 21 7.06 19.23 14.77
CA ARG A 21 8.09 18.83 15.76
C ARG A 21 9.17 17.91 15.18
N ILE A 22 8.83 17.13 14.16
CA ILE A 22 9.75 16.17 13.53
C ILE A 22 10.55 16.92 12.47
N PRO A 23 11.90 16.94 12.56
CA PRO A 23 12.74 17.62 11.57
C PRO A 23 12.54 17.03 10.17
N LEU A 24 12.33 17.90 9.17
CA LEU A 24 12.16 17.47 7.78
C LEU A 24 13.42 16.78 7.22
N GLN A 25 14.61 17.23 7.64
CA GLN A 25 15.88 16.60 7.24
C GLN A 25 15.95 15.13 7.66
N TYR A 26 15.38 14.78 8.82
CA TYR A 26 15.36 13.39 9.28
C TYR A 26 14.54 12.50 8.35
N LEU A 27 13.34 12.95 7.98
CA LEU A 27 12.47 12.23 7.05
C LEU A 27 13.09 12.15 5.64
N ALA A 28 13.76 13.22 5.20
CA ALA A 28 14.44 13.25 3.92
C ALA A 28 15.57 12.22 3.84
N ASN A 29 16.38 12.10 4.89
CA ASN A 29 17.45 11.10 4.96
C ASN A 29 16.92 9.66 4.90
N LEU A 30 15.71 9.42 5.42
CA LEU A 30 15.08 8.10 5.44
C LEU A 30 14.42 7.72 4.11
N LEU A 31 13.70 8.67 3.49
CA LEU A 31 12.77 8.37 2.40
C LEU A 31 13.25 8.85 1.02
N THR A 32 14.12 9.85 0.97
CA THR A 32 14.44 10.61 -0.26
C THR A 32 15.93 10.93 -0.38
N ALA A 33 16.80 10.12 0.24
CA ALA A 33 18.25 10.25 0.21
C ALA A 33 18.78 11.65 0.62
N GLY A 34 18.06 12.34 1.51
CA GLY A 34 18.42 13.66 2.02
C GLY A 34 17.74 14.84 1.34
N ASP A 35 16.96 14.61 0.27
CA ASP A 35 16.20 15.68 -0.40
C ASP A 35 14.89 16.03 0.34
N ILE A 36 14.80 17.24 0.88
CA ILE A 36 13.64 17.70 1.67
C ILE A 36 12.43 18.03 0.79
N ALA A 37 12.63 18.49 -0.45
CA ALA A 37 11.56 19.01 -1.30
C ALA A 37 10.37 18.03 -1.49
N PRO A 38 10.59 16.74 -1.85
CA PRO A 38 9.51 15.77 -2.00
C PRO A 38 8.75 15.49 -0.69
N VAL A 39 9.45 15.44 0.44
CA VAL A 39 8.85 15.19 1.75
C VAL A 39 7.98 16.37 2.17
N LYS A 40 8.49 17.59 2.04
CA LYS A 40 7.74 18.82 2.35
C LYS A 40 6.46 18.88 1.51
N ARG A 41 6.56 18.65 0.20
CA ARG A 41 5.41 18.64 -0.71
C ARG A 41 4.36 17.59 -0.32
N ALA A 42 4.79 16.39 0.07
CA ALA A 42 3.87 15.34 0.50
C ALA A 42 3.11 15.75 1.77
N LEU A 43 3.80 16.32 2.76
CA LEU A 43 3.18 16.79 4.00
C LEU A 43 2.23 17.98 3.77
N GLU A 44 2.59 18.93 2.91
CA GLU A 44 1.73 20.05 2.51
C GLU A 44 0.42 19.55 1.88
N ARG A 45 0.48 18.54 1.01
CA ARG A 45 -0.71 17.92 0.41
C ARG A 45 -1.62 17.24 1.43
N MET A 46 -1.04 16.57 2.42
CA MET A 46 -1.82 15.95 3.49
C MET A 46 -2.54 16.99 4.36
N LEU A 47 -1.88 18.12 4.64
CA LEU A 47 -2.50 19.24 5.36
C LEU A 47 -3.58 19.92 4.51
N ALA A 48 -3.34 20.11 3.22
CA ALA A 48 -4.31 20.65 2.27
C ALA A 48 -5.59 19.82 2.23
N MET A 49 -5.48 18.49 2.12
CA MET A 49 -6.63 17.58 2.18
C MET A 49 -7.40 17.75 3.50
N ARG A 50 -6.70 17.84 4.63
CA ARG A 50 -7.32 18.02 5.94
C ARG A 50 -8.08 19.34 6.05
N ALA A 51 -7.50 20.44 5.56
CA ALA A 51 -8.14 21.75 5.58
C ALA A 51 -9.38 21.79 4.67
N TYR A 52 -9.27 21.22 3.45
CA TYR A 52 -10.38 21.10 2.50
C TYR A 52 -11.55 20.31 3.09
N MET A 53 -11.27 19.13 3.64
CA MET A 53 -12.31 18.26 4.21
C MET A 53 -12.88 18.82 5.51
N ARG A 54 -12.09 19.53 6.33
CA ARG A 54 -12.61 20.26 7.49
C ARG A 54 -13.61 21.32 7.06
N GLY A 55 -13.28 22.16 6.07
CA GLY A 55 -14.21 23.17 5.57
C GLY A 55 -15.52 22.55 5.07
N LYS A 56 -15.42 21.44 4.32
CA LYS A 56 -16.59 20.71 3.80
C LYS A 56 -17.49 20.14 4.91
N HIS A 57 -16.91 19.53 5.96
CA HIS A 57 -17.68 18.83 7.01
C HIS A 57 -18.12 19.74 8.16
N VAL A 58 -17.32 20.73 8.53
CA VAL A 58 -17.55 21.58 9.71
C VAL A 58 -18.18 22.90 9.30
N ASP A 59 -17.54 23.61 8.37
CA ASP A 59 -17.92 24.98 8.00
C ASP A 59 -18.97 25.01 6.86
N GLY A 60 -19.29 23.85 6.27
CA GLY A 60 -20.24 23.70 5.16
C GLY A 60 -19.75 24.25 3.81
N GLN A 61 -18.51 24.74 3.75
CA GLN A 61 -17.90 25.31 2.55
C GLN A 61 -16.49 24.75 2.36
N ALA A 62 -16.21 24.24 1.16
CA ALA A 62 -14.90 23.66 0.85
C ALA A 62 -13.82 24.75 0.76
N ASN A 63 -12.69 24.54 1.44
CA ASN A 63 -11.54 25.46 1.38
C ASN A 63 -10.71 25.20 0.12
N VAL A 64 -11.11 25.81 -1.00
CA VAL A 64 -10.46 25.64 -2.30
C VAL A 64 -9.05 26.25 -2.33
N ALA A 65 -8.82 27.34 -1.60
CA ALA A 65 -7.51 28.00 -1.54
C ALA A 65 -6.39 27.07 -1.05
N ALA A 66 -6.70 26.21 -0.07
CA ALA A 66 -5.74 25.23 0.46
C ALA A 66 -5.28 24.20 -0.58
N ILE A 67 -6.16 23.78 -1.49
CA ILE A 67 -5.84 22.75 -2.51
C ILE A 67 -5.20 23.35 -3.76
N GLU A 68 -5.55 24.60 -4.08
CA GLU A 68 -4.89 25.38 -5.13
C GLU A 68 -3.43 25.67 -4.80
N GLN A 69 -3.13 25.99 -3.54
CA GLN A 69 -1.77 26.24 -3.05
C GLN A 69 -0.81 25.07 -3.31
N VAL A 70 -1.31 23.84 -3.26
CA VAL A 70 -0.53 22.60 -3.49
C VAL A 70 -0.72 22.00 -4.89
N GLY A 71 -1.47 22.70 -5.75
CA GLY A 71 -1.73 22.33 -7.14
C GLY A 71 -2.49 21.02 -7.30
N MET A 72 -3.52 20.78 -6.48
CA MET A 72 -4.37 19.59 -6.57
C MET A 72 -5.83 19.95 -6.92
N PRO A 73 -6.48 19.23 -7.85
CA PRO A 73 -7.91 19.43 -8.09
C PRO A 73 -8.74 18.80 -6.97
N ALA A 74 -9.95 19.33 -6.75
CA ALA A 74 -10.87 18.84 -5.72
C ALA A 74 -11.16 17.33 -5.84
N ALA A 75 -11.34 16.81 -7.06
CA ALA A 75 -11.57 15.39 -7.30
C ALA A 75 -10.42 14.51 -6.77
N MET A 76 -9.17 14.93 -6.96
CA MET A 76 -8.00 14.20 -6.43
C MET A 76 -8.01 14.18 -4.90
N VAL A 77 -8.46 15.26 -4.27
CA VAL A 77 -8.54 15.34 -2.80
C VAL A 77 -9.63 14.42 -2.25
N GLU A 78 -10.76 14.30 -2.94
CA GLU A 78 -11.83 13.37 -2.57
C GLU A 78 -11.40 11.91 -2.75
N ASP A 79 -10.69 11.58 -3.83
CA ASP A 79 -10.09 10.25 -4.03
C ASP A 79 -9.04 9.93 -2.96
N MET A 80 -8.16 10.89 -2.64
CA MET A 80 -7.20 10.75 -1.55
C MET A 80 -7.91 10.50 -0.22
N TYR A 81 -8.99 11.22 0.07
CA TYR A 81 -9.77 11.01 1.29
C TYR A 81 -10.43 9.62 1.33
N ARG A 82 -10.96 9.14 0.21
CA ARG A 82 -11.50 7.78 0.10
C ARG A 82 -10.43 6.74 0.42
N ILE A 83 -9.24 6.84 -0.19
CA ILE A 83 -8.19 5.84 -0.03
C ILE A 83 -7.52 5.92 1.36
N LEU A 84 -7.29 7.13 1.88
CA LEU A 84 -6.49 7.34 3.09
C LEU A 84 -7.32 7.41 4.38
N ALA A 85 -8.53 7.97 4.32
CA ALA A 85 -9.37 8.20 5.51
C ALA A 85 -10.48 7.16 5.66
N ILE A 86 -11.22 6.86 4.58
CA ILE A 86 -12.25 5.80 4.60
C ILE A 86 -11.57 4.43 4.56
N ALA A 87 -10.64 4.26 3.61
CA ALA A 87 -9.77 3.10 3.50
C ALA A 87 -10.51 1.75 3.53
N ASN A 88 -11.51 1.60 2.66
CA ASN A 88 -12.24 0.35 2.50
C ASN A 88 -11.30 -0.82 2.17
N TYR A 89 -11.71 -2.03 2.52
CA TYR A 89 -10.85 -3.21 2.39
C TYR A 89 -10.40 -3.45 0.94
N GLU A 90 -11.34 -3.33 0.00
CA GLU A 90 -11.13 -3.47 -1.43
C GLU A 90 -10.19 -2.42 -2.02
N ASP A 91 -10.16 -1.21 -1.46
CA ASP A 91 -9.30 -0.11 -1.91
C ASP A 91 -7.87 -0.22 -1.33
N ARG A 92 -7.72 -0.87 -0.17
CA ARG A 92 -6.42 -1.04 0.50
C ARG A 92 -5.54 -2.12 -0.14
N PHE A 93 -6.15 -3.19 -0.63
CA PHE A 93 -5.44 -4.39 -1.07
C PHE A 93 -5.88 -4.81 -2.47
N VAL A 94 -5.21 -4.25 -3.48
CA VAL A 94 -5.38 -4.66 -4.88
C VAL A 94 -4.34 -5.72 -5.22
N ILE A 95 -4.55 -6.94 -4.71
CA ILE A 95 -3.64 -8.08 -4.91
C ILE A 95 -4.26 -9.03 -5.95
N PRO A 96 -3.76 -9.04 -7.20
CA PRO A 96 -4.22 -9.99 -8.21
C PRO A 96 -3.73 -11.40 -7.90
N THR A 97 -4.39 -12.40 -8.48
CA THR A 97 -3.93 -13.79 -8.41
C THR A 97 -2.60 -13.95 -9.14
N ALA A 98 -1.64 -14.64 -8.52
CA ALA A 98 -0.31 -14.89 -9.09
C ALA A 98 -0.30 -15.92 -10.24
N HIS A 99 -1.48 -16.47 -10.59
CA HIS A 99 -1.68 -17.43 -11.67
C HIS A 99 -0.65 -18.58 -11.71
N ARG A 100 -0.52 -19.32 -10.58
CA ARG A 100 0.44 -20.43 -10.44
C ARG A 100 0.22 -21.57 -11.44
N GLU A 101 -0.97 -21.68 -12.00
CA GLU A 101 -1.36 -22.67 -13.00
C GLU A 101 -0.56 -22.62 -14.30
N TYR A 102 0.08 -21.51 -14.65
CA TYR A 102 0.90 -21.42 -15.88
C TYR A 102 2.28 -22.06 -15.75
N ALA A 103 2.84 -22.11 -14.55
CA ALA A 103 4.19 -22.61 -14.31
C ALA A 103 4.20 -24.04 -13.75
N GLU A 104 3.14 -24.44 -13.05
CA GLU A 104 3.05 -25.72 -12.35
C GLU A 104 1.81 -26.50 -12.77
N ASN A 105 1.90 -27.84 -12.75
CA ASN A 105 0.72 -28.70 -12.89
C ASN A 105 -0.20 -28.53 -11.67
N ALA A 106 -1.10 -27.56 -11.70
CA ALA A 106 -1.98 -27.23 -10.57
C ALA A 106 -2.80 -28.43 -10.05
N PHE A 107 -3.16 -29.37 -10.93
CA PHE A 107 -3.87 -30.60 -10.55
C PHE A 107 -3.00 -31.55 -9.70
N ASP A 108 -1.74 -31.73 -10.08
CA ASP A 108 -0.79 -32.55 -9.32
C ASP A 108 -0.45 -31.85 -7.99
N LEU A 109 -0.24 -30.54 -8.02
CA LEU A 109 0.15 -29.76 -6.84
C LEU A 109 -0.96 -29.72 -5.78
N LYS A 110 -2.22 -29.60 -6.19
CA LYS A 110 -3.38 -29.60 -5.28
C LYS A 110 -3.49 -30.88 -4.45
N GLY A 111 -3.09 -32.03 -5.01
CA GLY A 111 -3.19 -33.35 -4.37
C GLY A 111 -1.92 -33.79 -3.64
N SER A 112 -0.77 -33.18 -3.95
CA SER A 112 0.54 -33.59 -3.41
C SER A 112 1.13 -32.60 -2.41
N CYS A 113 0.82 -31.30 -2.53
CA CYS A 113 1.42 -30.24 -1.71
C CYS A 113 0.80 -30.14 -0.32
N GLY A 114 1.65 -30.27 0.71
CA GLY A 114 1.27 -30.26 2.12
C GLY A 114 1.71 -31.51 2.90
N PHE A 115 2.08 -32.60 2.22
CA PHE A 115 2.62 -33.81 2.86
C PHE A 115 4.15 -33.86 2.77
N THR A 116 4.84 -33.50 3.86
CA THR A 116 6.31 -33.39 3.91
C THR A 116 7.05 -34.73 4.07
N PHE A 117 6.38 -35.86 3.90
CA PHE A 117 6.98 -37.20 4.01
C PHE A 117 7.84 -37.59 2.78
N GLY A 118 7.97 -36.72 1.79
CA GLY A 118 8.80 -36.90 0.60
C GLY A 118 8.90 -35.61 -0.23
N ASN A 119 9.88 -35.55 -1.14
CA ASN A 119 10.24 -34.34 -1.90
C ASN A 119 9.21 -33.94 -3.00
N GLY A 120 7.96 -34.39 -2.89
CA GLY A 120 6.96 -34.34 -3.97
C GLY A 120 6.45 -32.95 -4.36
N CYS A 121 6.85 -31.91 -3.63
CA CYS A 121 6.49 -30.51 -3.91
C CYS A 121 7.71 -29.59 -3.91
N SER A 122 8.89 -30.18 -4.06
CA SER A 122 10.15 -29.49 -4.24
C SER A 122 10.65 -29.74 -5.64
N ASP A 123 11.17 -28.70 -6.28
CA ASP A 123 11.87 -28.78 -7.57
C ASP A 123 13.22 -29.52 -7.48
N GLY A 124 13.60 -30.03 -6.30
CA GLY A 124 14.86 -30.72 -6.06
C GLY A 124 14.93 -32.18 -6.56
N GLU A 125 13.93 -32.71 -7.28
CA GLU A 125 14.00 -34.04 -7.86
C GLU A 125 14.66 -34.03 -9.25
N SER A 126 15.94 -34.41 -9.31
CA SER A 126 16.58 -34.81 -10.57
C SER A 126 16.10 -36.19 -11.00
N ALA A 127 15.91 -36.40 -12.32
CA ALA A 127 15.44 -37.68 -12.88
C ALA A 127 16.21 -38.92 -12.35
N PRO A 128 17.55 -38.90 -12.18
CA PRO A 128 18.21 -39.90 -11.35
C PRO A 128 18.09 -39.53 -9.86
N SER A 129 17.38 -40.35 -9.09
CA SER A 129 17.31 -40.27 -7.62
C SER A 129 18.00 -41.48 -7.00
N LEU A 130 18.95 -41.23 -6.08
CA LEU A 130 19.67 -42.29 -5.35
C LEU A 130 18.73 -43.16 -4.50
N PHE A 131 17.57 -42.62 -4.12
CA PHE A 131 16.61 -43.30 -3.25
C PHE A 131 15.45 -43.96 -4.01
N SER A 132 15.52 -44.03 -5.35
CA SER A 132 14.49 -44.66 -6.21
C SER A 132 13.05 -44.31 -5.81
N ALA A 133 12.82 -43.06 -5.40
CA ALA A 133 11.48 -42.57 -5.13
C ALA A 133 10.77 -42.39 -6.49
N LYS A 134 9.82 -43.27 -6.79
CA LYS A 134 9.00 -43.17 -8.00
C LYS A 134 8.05 -41.99 -7.83
N LYS A 135 8.12 -40.97 -8.71
CA LYS A 135 7.14 -39.87 -8.77
C LYS A 135 5.73 -40.48 -8.73
N ARG A 136 4.97 -40.22 -7.66
CA ARG A 136 3.63 -40.79 -7.46
C ARG A 136 2.76 -40.37 -8.65
N ARG A 137 2.46 -41.33 -9.53
CA ARG A 137 1.50 -41.16 -10.60
C ARG A 137 0.10 -41.41 -10.04
N THR A 138 -0.71 -40.37 -9.95
CA THR A 138 -2.16 -40.45 -9.77
C THR A 138 -2.77 -40.06 -11.13
N PHE A 139 -3.64 -40.80 -11.82
CA PHE A 139 -4.56 -41.90 -11.49
C PHE A 139 -4.82 -42.79 -12.73
N ALA A 140 -5.40 -43.98 -12.54
CA ALA A 140 -6.43 -44.63 -13.38
C ALA A 140 -6.93 -45.90 -12.60
N ILE A 141 -8.18 -46.37 -12.53
CA ILE A 141 -9.28 -46.54 -13.50
C ILE A 141 -10.63 -46.64 -12.74
N LYS A 142 -11.73 -46.37 -13.47
CA LYS A 142 -13.17 -46.41 -13.16
C LYS A 142 -13.64 -47.51 -12.20
N ALA A 143 -14.61 -47.11 -11.36
CA ALA A 143 -15.49 -47.97 -10.60
C ALA A 143 -16.50 -48.70 -11.50
N GLU A 144 -16.57 -50.03 -11.37
CA GLU A 144 -17.77 -50.83 -11.63
C GLU A 144 -17.82 -51.99 -10.64
N MET A 145 -18.67 -51.88 -9.62
CA MET A 145 -19.88 -52.70 -9.40
C MET A 145 -20.64 -52.15 -8.19
#